data_AF-A0A961U2D1-F1
#
_entry.id   AF-A0A961U2D1-F1
#
_cell.length_a   1.000
_cell.length_b   1.000
_cell.length_c   1.000
_cell.angle_alpha   90.00
_cell.angle_beta   90.00
_cell.angle_gamma   90.00
#
_symmetry.space_group_name_H-M   'P 1'
#
loop_
_entity.id
_entity.type
_entity.pdbx_description
1 polymer ?
#
loop_
_entity_poly.entity_id
_entity_poly.type
_entity_poly.pdbx_seq_one_letter_code
_entity_poly.pdbx_strand_id
1 'polypeptide(L)'
;LADRYRAGVGGRTHWLTYHLHKGRITEFGEALIQALASCEYRLPGLGERLVNDLIDTGYTPTAQDPAAWRAGFQQLLQKFAEILVLRVLLEAPWPAGAQFRHEPANPTTGRRPELAVELEERVYLFEVKCPSLVDHQAARGANARQIPARSALGDALRADPDPNDPIT
;
A
#
# COMPACT_ATOMS: atom_id res chain seq x y z
N LEU A 1 -8.02 -10.91 -14.55
CA LEU A 1 -6.90 -10.19 -13.89
C LEU A 1 -5.76 -11.12 -13.43
N ALA A 2 -6.02 -12.26 -12.78
CA ALA A 2 -4.95 -13.20 -12.39
C ALA A 2 -4.15 -13.75 -13.59
N ASP A 3 -4.83 -14.14 -14.67
CA ASP A 3 -4.16 -14.57 -15.91
C ASP A 3 -3.34 -13.45 -16.56
N ARG A 4 -3.83 -12.21 -16.49
CA ARG A 4 -3.09 -11.03 -16.96
C ARG A 4 -1.80 -10.86 -16.16
N TYR A 5 -1.87 -10.93 -14.83
CA TYR A 5 -0.69 -10.88 -13.97
C TYR A 5 0.31 -11.99 -14.34
N ARG A 6 -0.17 -13.25 -14.46
CA ARG A 6 0.67 -14.38 -14.87
C ARG A 6 1.32 -14.17 -16.24
N ALA A 7 0.57 -13.67 -17.22
CA ALA A 7 1.09 -13.38 -18.55
C ALA A 7 2.16 -12.27 -18.53
N GLY A 8 1.95 -11.21 -17.76
CA GLY A 8 2.91 -10.10 -17.64
C GLY A 8 4.19 -10.47 -16.87
N VAL A 9 4.07 -11.30 -15.83
CA VAL A 9 5.24 -11.85 -15.13
C VAL A 9 5.97 -12.87 -16.02
N GLY A 10 5.22 -13.68 -16.76
CA GLY A 10 5.75 -14.78 -17.57
C GLY A 10 6.36 -15.88 -16.70
N GLY A 11 7.51 -16.39 -17.10
CA GLY A 11 8.26 -17.42 -16.36
C GLY A 11 9.17 -16.88 -15.24
N ARG A 12 9.15 -15.58 -14.96
CA ARG A 12 10.01 -14.95 -13.96
C ARG A 12 9.53 -15.25 -12.54
N THR A 13 10.48 -15.32 -11.60
CA THR A 13 10.11 -15.25 -10.17
C THR A 13 9.68 -13.83 -9.84
N HIS A 14 8.52 -13.69 -9.20
CA HIS A 14 7.94 -12.42 -8.79
C HIS A 14 7.28 -12.55 -7.42
N TRP A 15 7.05 -11.43 -6.75
CA TRP A 15 6.47 -11.36 -5.40
C TRP A 15 5.18 -12.16 -5.23
N LEU A 16 4.28 -12.13 -6.23
CA LEU A 16 2.98 -12.80 -6.15
C LEU A 16 2.93 -14.13 -6.90
N THR A 17 4.06 -14.64 -7.42
CA THR A 17 4.10 -15.91 -8.16
C THR A 17 3.52 -17.07 -7.34
N TYR A 18 3.81 -17.11 -6.03
CA TYR A 18 3.23 -18.09 -5.11
C TYR A 18 1.72 -17.90 -4.94
N HIS A 19 1.28 -16.67 -4.69
CA HIS A 19 -0.11 -16.35 -4.36
C HIS A 19 -1.07 -16.50 -5.54
N LEU A 20 -0.56 -16.30 -6.77
CA LEU A 20 -1.32 -16.28 -8.02
C LEU A 20 -0.93 -17.43 -8.96
N HIS A 21 -0.33 -18.51 -8.43
CA HIS A 21 0.05 -19.67 -9.22
C HIS A 21 -1.18 -20.34 -9.88
N LYS A 22 -1.01 -20.84 -11.11
CA LYS A 22 -2.08 -21.53 -11.84
C LYS A 22 -2.39 -22.85 -11.14
N GLY A 23 -3.64 -23.07 -10.74
CA GLY A 23 -4.07 -24.28 -10.03
C GLY A 23 -3.91 -24.23 -8.51
N ARG A 24 -3.30 -23.17 -7.95
CA ARG A 24 -3.24 -22.94 -6.50
C ARG A 24 -3.20 -21.44 -6.20
N ILE A 25 -4.36 -20.80 -6.28
CA ILE A 25 -4.52 -19.43 -5.80
C ILE A 25 -4.72 -19.51 -4.28
N THR A 26 -3.91 -18.76 -3.54
CA THR A 26 -4.05 -18.65 -2.07
C THR A 26 -5.20 -17.73 -1.70
N GLU A 27 -5.68 -17.78 -0.45
CA GLU A 27 -6.72 -16.84 0.05
C GLU A 27 -6.33 -15.38 -0.14
N PHE A 28 -5.07 -15.03 0.15
CA PHE A 28 -4.54 -13.68 -0.11
C PHE A 28 -4.61 -13.32 -1.60
N GLY A 29 -4.20 -14.25 -2.47
CA GLY A 29 -4.25 -14.06 -3.92
C GLY A 29 -5.68 -13.84 -4.43
N GLU A 30 -6.64 -14.60 -3.91
CA GLU A 30 -8.06 -14.43 -4.23
C GLU A 30 -8.59 -13.07 -3.78
N ALA A 31 -8.33 -12.69 -2.52
CA ALA A 31 -8.74 -11.39 -1.98
C ALA A 31 -8.14 -10.22 -2.79
N LEU A 32 -6.88 -10.33 -3.20
CA LEU A 32 -6.22 -9.34 -4.05
C LEU A 32 -6.90 -9.23 -5.42
N ILE A 33 -7.19 -10.35 -6.07
CA ILE A 33 -7.87 -10.37 -7.37
C ILE A 33 -9.29 -9.81 -7.27
N GLN A 34 -10.02 -10.13 -6.21
CA GLN A 34 -11.34 -9.56 -5.94
C GLN A 34 -11.25 -8.04 -5.75
N ALA A 35 -10.24 -7.55 -5.03
CA ALA A 35 -10.05 -6.11 -4.86
C ALA A 35 -9.74 -5.40 -6.19
N LEU A 36 -8.85 -5.97 -7.01
CA LEU A 36 -8.53 -5.43 -8.34
C LEU A 36 -9.75 -5.46 -9.28
N ALA A 37 -10.56 -6.53 -9.24
CA ALA A 37 -11.79 -6.64 -10.03
C ALA A 37 -12.86 -5.65 -9.57
N SER A 38 -12.96 -5.40 -8.26
CA SER A 38 -13.83 -4.39 -7.68
C SER A 38 -13.46 -2.98 -8.17
N CYS A 39 -12.17 -2.66 -8.20
CA CYS A 39 -11.67 -1.40 -8.77
C CYS A 39 -11.97 -1.30 -10.28
N GLU A 40 -11.72 -2.35 -11.06
CA GLU A 40 -12.02 -2.38 -12.51
C GLU A 40 -13.51 -2.14 -12.81
N TYR A 41 -14.39 -2.79 -12.03
CA TYR A 41 -15.83 -2.66 -12.19
C TYR A 41 -16.32 -1.23 -11.93
N ARG A 42 -15.75 -0.56 -10.92
CA ARG A 42 -16.19 0.78 -10.50
C ARG A 42 -15.51 1.91 -11.26
N LEU A 43 -14.28 1.71 -11.71
CA LEU A 43 -13.55 2.63 -12.56
C LEU A 43 -12.85 1.84 -13.69
N PRO A 44 -13.49 1.74 -14.87
CA PRO A 44 -12.96 0.95 -15.98
C PRO A 44 -11.51 1.31 -16.36
N GLY A 45 -10.70 0.27 -16.54
CA GLY A 45 -9.26 0.33 -16.79
C GLY A 45 -8.40 0.58 -15.55
N LEU A 46 -8.96 0.79 -14.36
CA LEU A 46 -8.18 0.93 -13.14
C LEU A 46 -7.57 -0.40 -12.69
N GLY A 47 -8.35 -1.48 -12.65
CA GLY A 47 -7.85 -2.78 -12.20
C GLY A 47 -6.75 -3.31 -13.11
N GLU A 48 -6.84 -3.09 -14.42
CA GLU A 48 -5.76 -3.44 -15.35
C GLU A 48 -4.48 -2.63 -15.10
N ARG A 49 -4.60 -1.32 -14.86
CA ARG A 49 -3.46 -0.46 -14.52
C ARG A 49 -2.78 -0.92 -13.23
N LEU A 50 -3.56 -1.17 -12.18
CA LEU A 50 -3.04 -1.67 -10.90
C LEU A 50 -2.37 -3.05 -11.05
N VAL A 51 -2.86 -3.92 -11.93
CA VAL A 51 -2.17 -5.18 -12.26
C VAL A 51 -0.81 -4.92 -12.93
N ASN A 52 -0.72 -3.94 -13.84
CA ASN A 52 0.55 -3.59 -14.48
C ASN A 52 1.54 -3.04 -13.45
N ASP A 53 1.11 -2.16 -12.55
CA ASP A 53 1.96 -1.65 -11.46
C ASP A 53 2.51 -2.78 -10.58
N LEU A 54 1.69 -3.79 -10.27
CA LEU A 54 2.12 -4.98 -9.54
C LEU A 54 3.12 -5.81 -10.35
N ILE A 55 2.97 -5.92 -11.67
CA ILE A 55 3.94 -6.61 -12.54
C ILE A 55 5.28 -5.84 -12.55
N ASP A 56 5.22 -4.51 -12.65
CA ASP A 56 6.39 -3.63 -12.77
C ASP A 56 7.16 -3.50 -11.44
N THR A 57 6.52 -3.81 -10.32
CA THR A 57 7.19 -3.97 -9.02
C THR A 57 8.04 -5.25 -9.01
N GLY A 58 9.20 -5.21 -9.64
CA GLY A 58 10.08 -6.37 -9.83
C GLY A 58 10.58 -7.00 -8.52
N TYR A 59 10.90 -8.29 -8.57
CA TYR A 59 11.49 -9.03 -7.46
C TYR A 59 13.00 -9.19 -7.65
N THR A 60 13.78 -8.83 -6.63
CA THR A 60 15.22 -9.09 -6.54
C THR A 60 15.48 -9.94 -5.30
N PRO A 61 16.10 -11.12 -5.40
CA PRO A 61 16.40 -11.95 -4.23
C PRO A 61 17.26 -11.21 -3.19
N THR A 62 16.94 -11.37 -1.91
CA THR A 62 17.69 -10.73 -0.82
C THR A 62 19.18 -11.10 -0.82
N ALA A 63 19.52 -12.34 -1.19
CA ALA A 63 20.91 -12.80 -1.28
C ALA A 63 21.71 -12.11 -2.39
N GLN A 64 21.04 -11.56 -3.41
CA GLN A 64 21.67 -10.86 -4.51
C GLN A 64 21.81 -9.36 -4.19
N ASP A 65 20.74 -8.73 -3.72
CA ASP A 65 20.73 -7.32 -3.35
C ASP A 65 19.71 -7.07 -2.22
N PRO A 66 20.16 -7.01 -0.96
CA PRO A 66 19.29 -6.76 0.18
C PRO A 66 18.58 -5.40 0.13
N ALA A 67 19.23 -4.37 -0.44
CA ALA A 67 18.67 -3.03 -0.50
C ALA A 67 17.57 -2.94 -1.56
N ALA A 68 17.81 -3.51 -2.75
CA ALA A 68 16.79 -3.60 -3.81
C ALA A 68 15.62 -4.50 -3.39
N TRP A 69 15.87 -5.62 -2.69
CA TRP A 69 14.81 -6.45 -2.13
C TRP A 69 13.93 -5.63 -1.18
N ARG A 70 14.55 -4.87 -0.25
CA ARG A 70 13.82 -4.03 0.72
C ARG A 70 12.98 -2.98 0.02
N ALA A 71 13.56 -2.25 -0.93
CA ALA A 71 12.86 -1.21 -1.68
C ALA A 71 11.68 -1.79 -2.48
N GLY A 72 11.88 -2.91 -3.17
CA GLY A 72 10.82 -3.59 -3.92
C GLY A 72 9.70 -4.11 -3.03
N PHE A 73 10.03 -4.64 -1.85
CA PHE A 73 9.02 -5.06 -0.87
C PHE A 73 8.22 -3.88 -0.31
N GLN A 74 8.87 -2.75 0.00
CA GLN A 74 8.17 -1.53 0.42
C GLN A 74 7.25 -0.99 -0.68
N GLN A 75 7.69 -0.99 -1.94
CA GLN A 75 6.87 -0.60 -3.09
C GLN A 75 5.67 -1.52 -3.25
N LEU A 76 5.84 -2.84 -3.05
CA LEU A 76 4.74 -3.80 -3.09
C LEU A 76 3.69 -3.52 -2.00
N LEU A 77 4.13 -3.27 -0.76
CA LEU A 77 3.23 -2.92 0.35
C LEU A 77 2.49 -1.60 0.09
N GLN A 78 3.18 -0.60 -0.45
CA GLN A 78 2.57 0.65 -0.89
C GLN A 78 1.47 0.37 -1.92
N LYS A 79 1.72 -0.49 -2.92
CA LYS A 79 0.70 -0.85 -3.92
C LYS A 79 -0.48 -1.62 -3.33
N PHE A 80 -0.28 -2.48 -2.35
CA PHE A 80 -1.41 -3.11 -1.64
C PHE A 80 -2.25 -2.10 -0.87
N ALA A 81 -1.61 -1.13 -0.19
CA ALA A 81 -2.33 -0.06 0.49
C ALA A 81 -3.15 0.78 -0.49
N GLU A 82 -2.57 1.16 -1.62
CA GLU A 82 -3.25 1.86 -2.71
C GLU A 82 -4.47 1.07 -3.20
N ILE A 83 -4.31 -0.21 -3.56
CA ILE A 83 -5.40 -1.06 -4.03
C ILE A 83 -6.54 -1.13 -3.00
N LEU A 84 -6.21 -1.33 -1.72
CA LEU A 84 -7.20 -1.43 -0.66
C LEU A 84 -7.95 -0.11 -0.47
N VAL A 85 -7.22 1.01 -0.37
CA VAL A 85 -7.83 2.32 -0.15
C VAL A 85 -8.66 2.75 -1.37
N LEU A 86 -8.14 2.56 -2.58
CA LEU A 86 -8.88 2.84 -3.82
C LEU A 86 -10.18 2.04 -3.88
N ARG A 87 -10.13 0.74 -3.57
CA ARG A 87 -11.35 -0.06 -3.45
C ARG A 87 -12.32 0.60 -2.48
N VAL A 88 -11.92 0.80 -1.22
CA VAL A 88 -12.78 1.38 -0.18
C VAL A 88 -13.40 2.71 -0.62
N LEU A 89 -12.62 3.59 -1.22
CA LEU A 89 -13.11 4.88 -1.72
C LEU A 89 -14.12 4.70 -2.86
N LEU A 90 -13.90 3.77 -3.79
CA LEU A 90 -14.82 3.49 -4.88
C LEU A 90 -16.11 2.79 -4.39
N GLU A 91 -16.04 1.96 -3.33
CA GLU A 91 -17.22 1.28 -2.76
C GLU A 91 -18.03 2.17 -1.81
N ALA A 92 -17.50 3.33 -1.40
CA ALA A 92 -18.17 4.24 -0.48
C ALA A 92 -19.45 4.84 -1.09
N PRO A 93 -20.47 5.15 -0.26
CA PRO A 93 -21.76 5.69 -0.72
C PRO A 93 -21.65 7.18 -1.07
N TRP A 94 -20.97 7.50 -2.17
CA TRP A 94 -20.89 8.86 -2.67
C TRP A 94 -22.26 9.37 -3.17
N PRO A 95 -22.50 10.70 -3.12
CA PRO A 95 -23.67 11.28 -3.73
C PRO A 95 -23.80 10.92 -5.22
N ALA A 96 -25.04 10.87 -5.71
CA ALA A 96 -25.30 10.62 -7.13
C ALA A 96 -24.58 11.64 -8.02
N GLY A 97 -24.00 11.18 -9.13
CA GLY A 97 -23.24 12.02 -10.06
C GLY A 97 -21.76 12.21 -9.71
N ALA A 98 -21.28 11.63 -8.61
CA ALA A 98 -19.85 11.63 -8.29
C ALA A 98 -19.01 11.01 -9.42
N GLN A 99 -17.94 11.71 -9.81
CA GLN A 99 -17.00 11.24 -10.83
C GLN A 99 -15.66 10.89 -10.19
N PHE A 100 -15.05 9.81 -10.67
CA PHE A 100 -13.77 9.31 -10.16
C PHE A 100 -12.68 9.45 -11.22
N ARG A 101 -11.51 9.94 -10.82
CA ARG A 101 -10.32 9.99 -11.67
C ARG A 101 -9.12 9.43 -10.92
N HIS A 102 -8.45 8.46 -11.52
CA HIS A 102 -7.21 7.89 -10.99
C HIS A 102 -6.00 8.70 -11.46
N GLU A 103 -5.11 9.07 -10.53
CA GLU A 103 -3.89 9.86 -10.80
C GLU A 103 -4.08 11.10 -11.70
N PRO A 104 -5.10 11.96 -11.47
CA PRO A 104 -5.27 13.16 -12.27
C PRO A 104 -4.09 14.11 -12.04
N ALA A 105 -3.62 14.74 -13.12
CA ALA A 105 -2.61 15.78 -13.00
C ALA A 105 -3.23 17.01 -12.33
N ASN A 106 -2.69 17.43 -11.19
CA ASN A 106 -3.04 18.72 -10.61
C ASN A 106 -2.38 19.82 -11.47
N PRO A 107 -3.16 20.70 -12.13
CA PRO A 107 -2.62 21.68 -13.07
C PRO A 107 -1.77 22.76 -12.40
N THR A 108 -1.92 22.96 -11.09
CA THR A 108 -1.21 23.99 -10.32
C THR A 108 0.08 23.46 -9.71
N THR A 109 0.07 22.22 -9.20
CA THR A 109 1.20 21.66 -8.44
C THR A 109 1.96 20.56 -9.18
N GLY A 110 1.40 20.03 -10.27
CA GLY A 110 1.91 18.86 -10.98
C GLY A 110 1.78 17.54 -10.20
N ARG A 111 1.33 17.57 -8.93
CA ARG A 111 1.13 16.38 -8.12
C ARG A 111 -0.01 15.54 -8.69
N ARG A 112 0.10 14.23 -8.50
CA ARG A 112 -0.87 13.24 -8.99
C ARG A 112 -1.38 12.42 -7.80
N PRO A 113 -2.43 12.89 -7.10
CA PRO A 113 -3.02 12.11 -6.02
C PRO A 113 -3.56 10.80 -6.58
N GLU A 114 -3.55 9.71 -5.83
CA GLU A 114 -3.99 8.41 -6.31
C GLU A 114 -5.45 8.43 -6.79
N LEU A 115 -6.32 9.22 -6.13
CA LEU A 115 -7.71 9.38 -6.56
C LEU A 115 -8.22 10.81 -6.37
N ALA A 116 -8.96 11.31 -7.37
CA ALA A 116 -9.87 12.43 -7.19
C ALA A 116 -11.33 11.96 -7.27
N VAL A 117 -12.14 12.51 -6.37
CA VAL A 117 -13.60 12.37 -6.39
C VAL A 117 -14.19 13.76 -6.61
N GLU A 118 -14.81 13.96 -7.77
CA GLU A 118 -15.44 15.22 -8.17
C GLU A 118 -16.95 15.14 -7.90
N LEU A 119 -17.44 16.05 -7.08
CA LEU A 119 -18.86 16.35 -6.86
C LEU A 119 -19.18 17.70 -7.51
N GLU A 120 -20.46 18.07 -7.56
CA GLU A 120 -20.92 19.32 -8.18
C GLU A 120 -20.21 20.58 -7.63
N GLU A 121 -20.00 20.66 -6.32
CA GLU A 121 -19.42 21.85 -5.67
C GLU A 121 -17.99 21.63 -5.12
N ARG A 122 -17.50 20.38 -5.10
CA ARG A 122 -16.28 20.02 -4.35
C ARG A 122 -15.49 18.93 -5.03
N VAL A 123 -14.17 19.02 -4.92
CA VAL A 123 -13.24 17.98 -5.34
C VAL A 123 -12.46 17.49 -4.13
N TYR A 124 -12.51 16.19 -3.88
CA TYR A 124 -11.69 15.53 -2.86
C TYR A 124 -10.49 14.86 -3.53
N LEU A 125 -9.29 15.13 -3.03
CA LEU A 125 -8.05 14.52 -3.49
C LEU A 125 -7.53 13.59 -2.40
N PHE A 126 -7.33 12.33 -2.74
CA PHE A 126 -6.85 11.30 -1.83
C PHE A 126 -5.42 10.93 -2.19
N GLU A 127 -4.52 11.12 -1.21
CA GLU A 127 -3.14 10.64 -1.27
C GLU A 127 -3.02 9.40 -0.38
N VAL A 128 -2.48 8.29 -0.90
CA VAL A 128 -2.28 7.06 -0.14
C VAL A 128 -0.82 6.91 0.25
N LYS A 129 -0.55 6.77 1.56
CA LYS A 129 0.79 6.49 2.08
C LYS A 129 0.78 5.26 2.97
N CYS A 130 1.51 4.23 2.58
CA CYS A 130 1.81 3.08 3.42
C CYS A 130 3.05 3.39 4.27
N PRO A 131 2.94 3.41 5.61
CA PRO A 131 4.12 3.48 6.45
C PRO A 131 5.06 2.31 6.18
N SER A 132 6.36 2.55 6.29
CA SER A 132 7.36 1.51 6.05
C SER A 132 7.35 0.48 7.17
N LEU A 133 6.73 -0.67 6.91
CA LEU A 133 6.70 -1.78 7.86
C LEU A 133 8.11 -2.25 8.26
N VAL A 134 9.04 -2.30 7.30
CA VAL A 134 10.41 -2.78 7.54
C VAL A 134 11.19 -1.80 8.43
N ASP A 135 11.00 -0.49 8.25
CA ASP A 135 11.61 0.52 9.13
C ASP A 135 11.00 0.44 10.53
N HIS A 136 9.67 0.28 10.62
CA HIS A 136 8.99 0.09 11.90
C HIS A 136 9.48 -1.16 12.64
N GLN A 137 9.66 -2.28 11.95
CA GLN A 137 10.19 -3.52 12.54
C GLN A 137 11.65 -3.35 12.99
N ALA A 138 12.50 -2.73 12.18
CA ALA A 138 13.90 -2.48 12.52
C ALA A 138 14.02 -1.53 13.73
N ALA A 139 13.28 -0.42 13.73
CA ALA A 139 13.23 0.52 14.84
C ALA A 139 12.72 -0.16 16.12
N ARG A 140 11.68 -1.01 16.00
CA ARG A 140 11.18 -1.83 17.11
C ARG A 140 12.23 -2.77 17.67
N GLY A 141 12.97 -3.47 16.82
CA GLY A 141 14.03 -4.39 17.24
C GLY A 141 15.25 -3.70 17.86
N ALA A 142 15.57 -2.48 17.43
CA ALA A 142 16.67 -1.68 17.96
C ALA A 142 16.38 -1.05 19.33
N ASN A 143 15.09 -0.90 19.69
CA ASN A 143 14.70 -0.31 20.95
C ASN A 143 14.63 -1.37 22.07
N ALA A 144 15.61 -1.34 22.99
CA ALA A 144 15.68 -2.26 24.13
C ALA A 144 14.46 -2.17 25.06
N ARG A 145 13.73 -1.04 25.04
CA ARG A 145 12.49 -0.82 25.79
C ARG A 145 11.45 -0.22 24.86
N GLN A 146 10.24 -0.76 24.89
CA GLN A 146 9.10 -0.22 24.15
C GLN A 146 8.03 0.21 25.14
N ILE A 147 7.69 1.48 25.14
CA ILE A 147 6.75 2.06 26.10
C ILE A 147 5.60 2.70 25.33
N PRO A 148 4.33 2.46 25.73
CA PRO A 148 3.20 3.05 25.05
C PRO A 148 3.30 4.57 25.05
N ALA A 149 3.28 5.15 23.86
CA ALA A 149 3.47 6.59 23.64
C ALA A 149 2.41 7.46 24.32
N ARG A 150 1.27 6.90 24.71
CA ARG A 150 0.21 7.56 25.48
C ARG A 150 -0.09 6.73 26.71
N SER A 151 0.79 6.82 27.69
CA SER A 151 0.62 6.21 29.00
C SER A 151 1.28 7.10 30.04
N ALA A 152 0.81 7.06 31.28
CA ALA A 152 1.46 7.80 32.38
C ALA A 152 2.96 7.49 32.48
N LEU A 153 3.36 6.24 32.17
CA LEU A 153 4.76 5.82 32.09
C LEU A 153 5.50 6.46 30.91
N GLY A 154 4.87 6.55 29.74
CA GLY A 154 5.42 7.21 28.56
C GLY A 154 5.54 8.72 28.71
N ASP A 155 4.65 9.34 29.49
CA ASP A 155 4.71 10.77 29.80
C ASP A 155 5.82 11.06 30.83
N ALA A 156 5.97 10.20 31.85
CA ALA A 156 7.04 10.30 32.86
C ALA A 156 8.44 10.17 32.24
N LEU A 157 8.64 9.21 31.33
CA LEU A 157 9.96 8.98 30.69
C LEU A 157 10.31 9.96 29.56
N ARG A 158 9.34 10.75 29.08
CA ARG A 158 9.66 11.90 28.21
C ARG A 158 10.05 13.13 29.02
N ALA A 159 9.54 13.24 30.25
CA ALA A 159 9.87 14.31 31.16
C ALA A 159 11.28 14.15 31.77
N ASP A 160 11.80 12.92 31.82
CA ASP A 160 13.14 12.62 32.32
C ASP A 160 13.97 11.79 31.30
N PRO A 161 14.89 12.43 30.55
CA PRO A 161 15.62 11.78 29.46
C PRO A 161 16.86 10.98 29.91
N ASP A 162 17.23 10.96 31.21
CA ASP A 162 18.37 10.15 31.67
C ASP A 162 17.91 8.70 31.96
N PRO A 163 18.32 7.71 31.13
CA PRO A 163 17.90 6.32 31.29
C PRO A 163 18.44 5.62 32.56
N ASN A 164 19.30 6.29 33.35
CA ASN A 164 19.90 5.76 34.56
C ASN A 164 19.37 6.36 35.86
N ASP A 165 18.52 7.38 35.83
CA ASP A 165 17.94 7.92 37.06
C ASP A 165 16.77 7.03 37.54
N PRO A 166 16.80 6.55 38.80
CA PRO A 166 15.71 5.75 39.33
C PRO A 166 14.47 6.63 39.55
N ILE A 167 13.35 6.25 38.93
CA ILE A 167 12.04 6.87 39.20
C ILE A 167 11.63 6.52 40.63
N THR A 168 11.74 7.48 41.55
CA THR A 168 11.18 7.41 42.92
C THR A 168 9.71 7.81 42.97
#